data_AF-A0A7W3TAC9-F1
#
_entry.id   AF-A0A7W3TAC9-F1
#
_cell.length_a   1.000
_cell.length_b   1.000
_cell.length_c   1.000
_cell.angle_alpha   90.00
_cell.angle_beta   90.00
_cell.angle_gamma   90.00
#
_symmetry.space_group_name_H-M   'P 1'
#
loop_
_entity.id
_entity.type
_entity.pdbx_description
1 polymer ?
#
loop_
_entity_poly.entity_id
_entity_poly.type
_entity_poly.pdbx_seq_one_letter_code
_entity_poly.pdbx_strand_id
1 'polypeptide(L)' 'MAAVAGRARERDLHGIRLTCRNGLGLERFYEACGYKEIGRAPAAIRVAEGEYRDETTFWLPLR' A
#
# COMPACT_ATOMS: atom_id res chain seq x y z
N MET A 1 2.15 1.40 -11.39
CA MET A 1 2.58 0.18 -10.65
C MET A 1 3.09 -0.96 -11.52
N ALA A 2 2.63 -1.09 -12.78
CA ALA A 2 3.04 -2.19 -13.67
C ALA A 2 4.57 -2.33 -13.85
N ALA A 3 5.32 -1.23 -14.01
CA ALA A 3 6.78 -1.28 -14.16
C ALA A 3 7.49 -1.90 -12.94
N VAL A 4 7.10 -1.49 -11.72
CA VAL A 4 7.67 -2.04 -10.47
C VAL A 4 7.31 -3.52 -10.33
N ALA A 5 6.06 -3.89 -10.60
CA ALA A 5 5.61 -5.27 -10.57
C ALA A 5 6.35 -6.15 -11.60
N GLY A 6 6.65 -5.61 -12.79
CA GLY A 6 7.47 -6.27 -13.80
C GLY A 6 8.89 -6.57 -13.30
N ARG A 7 9.57 -5.56 -12.76
CA ARG A 7 10.95 -5.72 -12.22
C ARG A 7 11.00 -6.66 -11.02
N ALA A 8 9.97 -6.65 -10.18
CA ALA A 8 9.88 -7.56 -9.06
C ALA A 8 9.70 -9.02 -9.50
N ARG A 9 8.92 -9.28 -10.57
CA ARG A 9 8.81 -10.61 -11.18
C ARG A 9 10.13 -11.09 -11.79
N GLU A 10 10.83 -10.22 -12.52
CA GLU A 10 12.17 -10.52 -13.09
C GLU A 10 13.20 -10.88 -12.01
N ARG A 11 13.03 -10.36 -10.79
CA ARG A 11 13.89 -10.64 -9.63
C ARG A 11 13.44 -11.83 -8.79
N ASP A 12 12.46 -12.58 -9.27
CA ASP A 12 11.86 -13.68 -8.55
C ASP A 12 11.46 -13.27 -7.11
N LEU A 13 10.67 -12.19 -7.01
CA LEU A 13 9.98 -11.83 -5.76
C LEU A 13 8.55 -12.41 -5.74
N HIS A 14 8.10 -12.82 -4.54
CA HIS A 14 6.77 -13.39 -4.33
C HIS A 14 5.64 -12.35 -4.30
N GLY A 15 5.96 -11.13 -3.92
CA GLY A 15 5.00 -10.04 -3.88
C GLY A 15 5.58 -8.73 -3.40
N ILE A 16 4.76 -7.70 -3.45
CA ILE A 16 5.12 -6.35 -3.00
C ILE A 16 4.21 -5.98 -1.84
N ARG A 17 4.83 -5.65 -0.70
CA ARG A 17 4.14 -5.01 0.42
C ARG A 17 4.42 -3.52 0.40
N LEU A 18 3.39 -2.73 0.66
CA LEU A 18 3.53 -1.29 0.90
C LEU A 18 2.59 -0.88 2.04
N THR A 19 2.87 0.28 2.63
CA THR A 19 1.92 0.98 3.47
C THR A 19 1.56 2.32 2.83
N CYS A 20 0.32 2.76 3.02
CA CYS A 20 -0.10 4.10 2.62
C CYS A 20 -0.81 4.81 3.76
N ARG A 21 -0.59 6.12 3.83
CA ARG A 21 -1.30 7.02 4.73
C ARG A 21 -2.67 7.34 4.14
N ASN A 22 -3.71 7.25 4.96
CA ASN A 22 -5.07 7.58 4.53
C ASN A 22 -5.24 9.09 4.20
N GLY A 23 -6.36 9.41 3.57
CA GLY A 23 -6.82 10.80 3.40
C GLY A 23 -6.39 11.48 2.10
N LEU A 24 -5.76 10.74 1.18
CA LEU A 24 -5.41 11.21 -0.17
C LEU A 24 -6.05 10.37 -1.29
N GLY A 25 -6.90 9.39 -0.94
CA GLY A 25 -7.56 8.50 -1.91
C GLY A 25 -6.61 7.48 -2.56
N LEU A 26 -5.41 7.27 -1.99
CA LEU A 26 -4.42 6.35 -2.52
C LEU A 26 -4.85 4.88 -2.41
N GLU A 27 -5.77 4.57 -1.50
CA GLU A 27 -6.34 3.24 -1.31
C GLU A 27 -6.97 2.75 -2.61
N ARG A 28 -7.87 3.56 -3.20
CA ARG A 28 -8.51 3.23 -4.49
C ARG A 28 -7.51 3.14 -5.63
N PHE A 29 -6.47 3.96 -5.62
CA PHE A 29 -5.41 3.90 -6.63
C PHE A 29 -4.63 2.57 -6.57
N TYR A 30 -4.25 2.13 -5.36
CA TYR A 30 -3.51 0.87 -5.20
C TYR A 30 -4.40 -0.36 -5.42
N GLU A 31 -5.66 -0.31 -5.00
CA GLU A 31 -6.67 -1.32 -5.33
C GLU A 31 -6.83 -1.48 -6.84
N ALA A 32 -6.95 -0.38 -7.59
CA ALA A 32 -7.01 -0.41 -9.05
C ALA A 32 -5.73 -0.97 -9.70
N CYS A 33 -4.60 -0.92 -9.00
CA CYS A 33 -3.34 -1.55 -9.43
C CYS A 33 -3.24 -3.05 -9.05
N GLY A 34 -4.28 -3.63 -8.44
CA GLY A 34 -4.34 -5.03 -8.03
C GLY A 34 -3.81 -5.33 -6.62
N TYR A 35 -3.44 -4.31 -5.85
CA TYR A 35 -3.08 -4.50 -4.45
C TYR A 35 -4.33 -4.82 -3.61
N LYS A 36 -4.15 -5.65 -2.59
CA LYS A 36 -5.18 -6.02 -1.62
C LYS A 36 -4.83 -5.47 -0.25
N GLU A 37 -5.79 -4.85 0.42
CA GLU A 37 -5.62 -4.48 1.83
C GLU A 37 -5.46 -5.76 2.67
N ILE A 38 -4.44 -5.77 3.54
CA ILE A 38 -4.17 -6.89 4.46
C ILE A 38 -4.15 -6.46 5.93
N GLY A 39 -4.33 -5.17 6.20
CA GLY A 39 -4.42 -4.65 7.56
C GLY A 39 -4.48 -3.14 7.61
N ARG A 40 -5.01 -2.61 8.72
CA ARG A 40 -5.10 -1.18 8.98
C ARG A 40 -4.75 -0.89 10.44
N ALA A 41 -3.85 0.07 10.64
CA ALA A 41 -3.51 0.61 11.95
C ALA A 41 -4.18 1.98 12.12
N PRO A 42 -5.20 2.11 13.00
CA PRO A 42 -5.93 3.35 13.16
C PRO A 42 -5.06 4.42 13.84
N ALA A 43 -5.17 5.67 13.36
CA ALA A 43 -4.44 6.83 13.89
C ALA A 43 -2.92 6.66 14.03
N ALA A 44 -2.32 5.77 13.22
CA ALA A 44 -0.91 5.39 13.34
C ALA A 44 0.07 6.47 12.89
N ILE A 45 -0.35 7.41 12.03
CA ILE A 45 0.52 8.40 11.42
C ILE A 45 0.10 9.80 11.89
N ARG A 46 0.94 10.45 12.70
CA ARG A 46 0.78 11.86 13.06
C ARG A 46 1.29 12.76 11.93
N VAL A 47 0.43 13.60 11.37
CA VAL A 47 0.79 14.52 10.27
C VAL A 47 0.91 15.98 10.72
N ALA A 48 0.20 16.34 11.79
CA ALA A 48 0.28 17.62 12.47
C ALA A 48 -0.13 17.43 13.94
N GLU A 49 -0.09 18.49 14.74
CA GLU A 49 -0.60 18.44 16.11
C GLU A 49 -2.11 18.18 16.12
N GLY A 50 -2.54 17.16 16.88
CA GLY A 50 -3.94 16.73 16.91
C GLY A 50 -4.43 16.01 15.64
N GLU A 51 -3.62 15.93 14.59
CA GLU A 51 -4.00 15.31 13.32
C GLU A 51 -3.29 13.96 13.12
N TYR A 52 -4.08 12.90 13.20
CA TYR A 52 -3.64 11.52 13.03
C TYR A 52 -4.41 10.86 11.90
N ARG A 53 -3.72 10.02 11.12
CA ARG A 53 -4.29 9.28 10.01
C ARG A 53 -3.96 7.81 10.12
N ASP A 54 -4.82 6.99 9.54
CA ASP A 54 -4.61 5.55 9.52
C ASP A 54 -3.46 5.21 8.58
N GLU A 55 -2.75 4.14 8.92
CA GLU A 55 -1.87 3.43 7.99
C GLU A 55 -2.60 2.19 7.47
N THR A 56 -2.67 2.04 6.15
CA THR A 56 -3.18 0.83 5.51
C THR A 56 -2.01 0.05 4.93
N THR A 57 -1.93 -1.24 5.22
CA THR A 57 -0.95 -2.16 4.61
C THR A 57 -1.59 -2.88 3.43
N PHE A 58 -0.90 -2.83 2.30
CA PHE A 58 -1.31 -3.48 1.06
C PHE A 58 -0.33 -4.57 0.62
N TRP A 59 -0.88 -5.60 -0.02
CA TRP A 59 -0.15 -6.71 -0.62
C TRP A 59 -0.52 -6.91 -2.09
N LEU A 60 0.47 -6.95 -2.96
CA LEU A 60 0.33 -7.40 -4.35
C LEU A 60 1.05 -8.75 -4.52
N PRO A 61 0.32 -9.86 -4.67
CA PRO A 61 0.94 -11.13 -5.07
C PRO A 61 1.46 -11.03 -6.50
N LEU A 62 2.65 -11.56 -6.75
CA LEU A 62 3.26 -11.59 -8.08
C LEU A 62 3.28 -12.99 -8.72
N ARG A 63 2.84 -13.99 -7.96
CA ARG A 63 2.68 -15.40 -8.30
C ARG A 63 1.47 -15.97 -7.58
#